data_AF-Q4CNA3-F1
#
_entry.id   AF-Q4CNA3-F1
#
_cell.length_a   1.000
_cell.length_b   1.000
_cell.length_c   1.000
_cell.angle_alpha   90.00
_cell.angle_beta   90.00
_cell.angle_gamma   90.00
#
_symmetry.space_group_name_H-M   'P 1'
#
loop_
_entity.id
_entity.type
_entity.pdbx_description
1 polymer ?
#
loop_
_entity_poly.entity_id
_entity_poly.type
_entity_poly.pdbx_seq_one_letter_code
_entity_poly.pdbx_strand_id
1 'polypeptide(L)'
;DGFFFVDTNPKTLVGLRMSTASKHRTTTSTVRRFTECLAAYFEGWEELSRDMSWDIIYVQHEIYRPMEGRQKFEVVNSDNLGDDENREIAAFCREKVRQYLAALSSADARRGEALRR
;
A
#
# COMPACT_ATOMS: atom_id res chain seq x y z
N ASP A 1 6.82 7.68 2.43
CA ASP A 1 6.26 6.35 2.16
C ASP A 1 7.37 5.36 1.95
N GLY A 2 7.09 4.09 2.20
CA GLY A 2 8.04 3.00 2.05
C GLY A 2 7.31 1.69 1.88
N PHE A 3 8.06 0.61 1.69
CA PHE A 3 7.51 -0.73 1.67
C PHE A 3 8.57 -1.74 2.13
N PHE A 4 8.12 -2.92 2.50
CA PHE A 4 8.98 -4.06 2.82
C PHE A 4 8.23 -5.37 2.54
N PHE A 5 8.97 -6.48 2.56
CA PHE A 5 8.40 -7.81 2.43
C PHE A 5 8.38 -8.50 3.79
N VAL A 6 7.32 -9.25 4.05
CA VAL A 6 7.20 -10.13 5.22
C VAL A 6 7.17 -11.56 4.72
N ASP A 7 8.01 -12.41 5.30
CA ASP A 7 8.10 -13.84 4.97
C ASP A 7 6.94 -14.63 5.61
N THR A 8 5.73 -14.33 5.16
CA THR A 8 4.49 -15.06 5.46
C THR A 8 4.25 -16.13 4.40
N ASN A 9 3.24 -16.99 4.62
CA ASN A 9 2.74 -17.90 3.58
C ASN A 9 1.27 -17.56 3.23
N PRO A 10 0.99 -16.95 2.07
CA PRO A 10 1.97 -16.50 1.07
C PRO A 10 2.79 -15.29 1.54
N LYS A 11 3.90 -14.99 0.85
CA LYS A 11 4.74 -13.81 1.11
C LYS A 11 3.92 -12.54 0.93
N THR A 12 4.14 -11.53 1.77
CA THR A 12 3.36 -10.29 1.75
C THR A 12 4.23 -9.09 1.45
N LEU A 13 3.82 -8.26 0.48
CA LEU A 13 4.33 -6.90 0.32
C LEU A 13 3.52 -5.97 1.20
N VAL A 14 4.19 -5.24 2.09
CA VAL A 14 3.56 -4.25 2.97
C VAL A 14 3.97 -2.85 2.51
N GLY A 15 3.01 -2.07 2.03
CA GLY A 15 3.17 -0.64 1.76
C GLY A 15 2.87 0.19 3.00
N LEU A 16 3.74 1.15 3.30
CA LEU A 16 3.56 2.14 4.35
C LEU A 16 3.25 3.51 3.73
N ARG A 17 2.08 4.04 4.04
CA ARG A 17 1.65 5.37 3.61
C ARG A 17 1.45 6.28 4.82
N MET A 18 2.28 7.31 4.96
CA MET A 18 2.03 8.35 5.96
C MET A 18 1.08 9.39 5.39
N SER A 19 0.05 9.76 6.15
CA SER A 19 -0.95 10.74 5.70
C SER A 19 -1.58 11.48 6.87
N THR A 20 -1.81 12.79 6.69
CA THR A 20 -2.65 13.60 7.60
C THR A 20 -4.10 13.68 7.12
N ALA A 21 -4.38 13.29 5.87
CA ALA A 21 -5.71 13.29 5.30
C ALA A 21 -6.57 12.14 5.85
N SER A 22 -7.85 12.42 6.10
CA SER A 22 -8.83 11.42 6.57
C SER A 22 -9.38 10.51 5.45
N LYS A 23 -9.01 10.77 4.19
CA LYS A 23 -9.35 9.92 3.05
C LYS A 23 -8.18 9.88 2.08
N HIS A 24 -7.93 8.71 1.51
CA HIS A 24 -6.95 8.49 0.45
C HIS A 24 -7.62 7.78 -0.72
N ARG A 25 -7.14 8.10 -1.93
CA ARG A 25 -7.54 7.42 -3.16
C ARG A 25 -6.29 6.95 -3.87
N THR A 26 -6.26 5.70 -4.25
CA THR A 26 -5.18 5.13 -5.06
C THR A 26 -5.76 4.77 -6.42
N THR A 27 -5.13 5.24 -7.50
CA THR A 27 -5.59 4.95 -8.86
C THR A 27 -5.00 3.65 -9.38
N THR A 28 -5.68 2.99 -10.32
CA THR A 28 -5.16 1.82 -11.04
C THR A 28 -3.81 2.09 -11.72
N SER A 29 -3.65 3.28 -12.34
CA SER A 29 -2.37 3.71 -12.93
C SER A 29 -1.22 3.82 -11.92
N THR A 30 -1.51 4.28 -10.70
CA THR A 30 -0.50 4.32 -9.64
C THR A 30 -0.06 2.92 -9.25
N VAL A 31 -1.01 1.98 -9.15
CA VAL A 31 -0.70 0.57 -8.83
C VAL A 31 0.11 -0.06 -9.96
N ARG A 32 -0.29 0.12 -11.23
CA ARG A 32 0.46 -0.41 -12.39
C ARG A 32 1.91 0.10 -12.37
N ARG A 33 2.08 1.41 -12.25
CA ARG A 33 3.41 2.02 -12.25
C ARG A 33 4.28 1.51 -11.11
N PHE A 34 3.69 1.30 -9.93
CA PHE A 34 4.42 0.73 -8.81
C PHE A 34 4.84 -0.72 -9.11
N THR A 35 3.97 -1.55 -9.66
CA THR A 35 4.32 -2.93 -10.06
C THR A 35 5.36 -2.97 -11.19
N GLU A 36 5.32 -2.06 -12.16
CA GLU A 36 6.35 -1.93 -13.20
C GLU A 36 7.71 -1.58 -12.61
N CYS A 37 7.75 -0.65 -11.64
CA CYS A 37 8.99 -0.32 -10.94
C CYS A 37 9.55 -1.51 -10.15
N LEU A 38 8.70 -2.30 -9.48
CA LEU A 38 9.14 -3.50 -8.77
C LEU A 38 9.65 -4.57 -9.75
N ALA A 39 8.95 -4.76 -10.87
CA ALA A 39 9.35 -5.69 -11.92
C ALA A 39 10.71 -5.34 -12.55
N ALA A 40 10.99 -4.04 -12.71
CA ALA A 40 12.28 -3.58 -13.20
C ALA A 40 13.40 -3.69 -12.16
N TYR A 41 13.07 -3.62 -10.85
CA TYR A 41 14.08 -3.62 -9.78
C TYR A 41 14.44 -5.03 -9.29
N PHE A 42 13.48 -5.96 -9.25
CA PHE A 42 13.67 -7.31 -8.73
C PHE A 42 13.74 -8.34 -9.84
N GLU A 43 14.88 -9.01 -9.98
CA GLU A 43 15.00 -10.20 -10.82
C GLU A 43 14.05 -11.30 -10.32
N GLY A 44 13.33 -11.94 -11.24
CA GLY A 44 12.33 -12.95 -10.90
C GLY A 44 11.03 -12.39 -10.30
N TRP A 45 10.76 -11.08 -10.42
CA TRP A 45 9.52 -10.47 -9.91
C TRP A 45 8.24 -11.20 -10.34
N GLU A 46 8.16 -11.67 -11.59
CA GLU A 46 6.99 -12.43 -12.07
C GLU A 46 6.75 -13.69 -11.24
N GLU A 47 7.79 -14.45 -10.90
CA GLU A 47 7.66 -15.65 -10.08
C GLU A 47 7.35 -15.28 -8.62
N LEU A 48 8.06 -14.28 -8.09
CA LEU A 48 7.90 -13.81 -6.72
C LEU A 48 6.48 -13.26 -6.45
N SER A 49 5.88 -12.58 -7.43
CA SER A 49 4.60 -11.89 -7.28
C SER A 49 3.37 -12.77 -7.49
N ARG A 50 3.49 -13.94 -8.14
CA ARG A 50 2.38 -14.85 -8.48
C ARG A 50 1.44 -15.14 -7.32
N ASP A 51 1.99 -15.52 -6.17
CA ASP A 51 1.20 -15.90 -5.00
C ASP A 51 1.21 -14.82 -3.90
N MET A 52 1.85 -13.67 -4.14
CA MET A 52 2.08 -12.64 -3.13
C MET A 52 0.79 -11.95 -2.69
N SER A 53 0.63 -11.76 -1.37
CA SER A 53 -0.41 -10.89 -0.80
C SER A 53 0.08 -9.47 -0.60
N TRP A 54 -0.85 -8.51 -0.59
CA TRP A 54 -0.51 -7.09 -0.51
C TRP A 54 -1.26 -6.44 0.64
N ASP A 55 -0.52 -5.78 1.52
CA ASP A 55 -1.08 -5.03 2.64
C ASP A 55 -0.66 -3.57 2.52
N ILE A 56 -1.56 -2.65 2.84
CA ILE A 56 -1.27 -1.22 2.94
C ILE A 56 -1.59 -0.77 4.36
N ILE A 57 -0.59 -0.23 5.04
CA ILE A 57 -0.74 0.39 6.36
C ILE A 57 -0.67 1.90 6.18
N TYR A 58 -1.80 2.56 6.46
CA TYR A 58 -1.84 4.00 6.60
C TYR A 58 -1.38 4.36 8.00
N VAL A 59 -0.29 5.11 8.11
CA VAL A 59 0.22 5.62 9.38
C VAL A 59 -0.21 7.08 9.53
N GLN A 60 -0.99 7.37 10.57
CA GLN A 60 -1.57 8.69 10.80
C GLN A 60 -1.38 9.11 12.25
N HIS A 61 -0.98 10.37 12.48
CA HIS A 61 -0.87 10.88 13.84
C HIS A 61 -2.25 11.03 14.48
N GLU A 62 -2.36 10.68 15.77
CA GLU A 62 -3.63 10.56 16.51
C GLU A 62 -4.49 11.83 16.55
N ILE A 63 -3.86 13.01 16.41
CA ILE A 63 -4.57 14.30 16.44
C ILE A 63 -5.37 14.57 15.15
N TYR A 64 -5.04 13.88 14.06
CA TYR A 64 -5.74 14.05 12.79
C TYR A 64 -6.99 13.18 12.75
N ARG A 65 -8.02 13.63 12.03
CA ARG A 65 -9.21 12.83 11.81
C ARG A 65 -8.82 11.48 11.19
N PRO A 66 -9.15 10.35 11.84
CA PRO A 66 -8.73 9.03 11.37
C PRO A 66 -9.32 8.72 10.01
N MET A 67 -8.58 7.94 9.21
CA MET A 67 -9.15 7.30 8.03
C MET A 67 -10.24 6.32 8.43
N GLU A 68 -11.45 6.57 7.97
CA GLU A 68 -12.60 5.72 8.26
C GLU A 68 -12.80 4.70 7.15
N GLY A 69 -12.87 3.43 7.52
CA GLY A 69 -13.14 2.32 6.61
C GLY A 69 -12.07 2.11 5.54
N ARG A 70 -12.43 1.29 4.54
CA ARG A 70 -11.54 0.95 3.42
C ARG A 70 -11.38 2.15 2.50
N GLN A 71 -10.14 2.55 2.24
CA GLN A 71 -9.79 3.61 1.30
C GLN A 71 -10.04 3.14 -0.14
N LYS A 72 -10.54 4.07 -0.96
CA LYS A 72 -11.02 3.72 -2.31
C LYS A 72 -9.86 3.50 -3.27
N PHE A 73 -9.96 2.43 -4.04
CA PHE A 73 -9.21 2.29 -5.29
C PHE A 73 -10.07 2.82 -6.43
N GLU A 74 -9.52 3.75 -7.20
CA GLU A 74 -10.21 4.44 -8.28
C GLU A 74 -9.70 3.92 -9.62
N VAL A 75 -10.63 3.48 -10.48
CA VAL A 75 -10.30 3.15 -11.87
C VAL A 75 -10.22 4.46 -12.63
N VAL A 76 -9.01 4.86 -13.00
CA VAL A 76 -8.78 6.05 -13.80
C VAL A 76 -8.06 5.60 -15.06
N ASN A 77 -8.75 5.69 -16.20
CA ASN A 77 -8.17 5.45 -17.52
C ASN A 77 -7.13 6.54 -17.80
N SER A 78 -5.93 6.32 -17.28
CA SER A 78 -4.74 7.15 -17.45
C SER A 78 -3.60 6.23 -17.90
N ASP A 79 -2.58 6.81 -18.53
CA ASP A 79 -1.39 6.10 -19.00
C ASP A 79 -1.65 4.95 -19.99
N ASN A 80 -2.64 5.11 -20.87
CA ASN A 80 -3.03 4.13 -21.90
C ASN A 80 -3.40 2.74 -21.36
N LEU A 81 -3.83 2.66 -20.08
CA LEU A 81 -4.40 1.44 -19.52
C LEU A 81 -5.63 1.02 -20.31
N GLY A 82 -5.63 -0.21 -20.82
CA GLY A 82 -6.82 -0.82 -21.41
C GLY A 82 -7.92 -1.01 -20.36
N ASP A 83 -9.18 -1.06 -20.79
CA ASP A 83 -10.31 -1.27 -19.88
C ASP A 83 -10.24 -2.61 -19.14
N ASP A 84 -9.72 -3.65 -19.80
CA ASP A 84 -9.53 -4.97 -19.20
C ASP A 84 -8.45 -4.96 -18.13
N GLU A 85 -7.29 -4.35 -18.41
CA GLU A 85 -6.20 -4.20 -17.44
C GLU A 85 -6.63 -3.38 -16.22
N ASN A 86 -7.37 -2.28 -16.44
CA ASN A 86 -7.98 -1.51 -15.36
C ASN A 86 -8.89 -2.36 -14.47
N ARG A 87 -9.70 -3.24 -15.09
CA ARG A 87 -10.62 -4.13 -14.37
C ARG A 87 -9.86 -5.17 -13.56
N GLU A 88 -8.79 -5.75 -14.10
CA GLU A 88 -7.93 -6.70 -13.42
C GLU A 88 -7.24 -6.08 -12.21
N ILE A 89 -6.61 -4.91 -12.38
CA ILE A 89 -5.97 -4.19 -11.26
C ILE A 89 -7.01 -3.83 -10.20
N ALA A 90 -8.19 -3.38 -10.60
CA ALA A 90 -9.26 -3.05 -9.66
C ALA A 90 -9.78 -4.29 -8.91
N ALA A 91 -9.89 -5.44 -9.57
CA ALA A 91 -10.26 -6.71 -8.94
C ALA A 91 -9.19 -7.15 -7.94
N PHE A 92 -7.91 -7.15 -8.35
CA PHE A 92 -6.77 -7.41 -7.48
C PHE A 92 -6.80 -6.53 -6.24
N CYS A 93 -7.00 -5.22 -6.40
CA CYS A 93 -7.06 -4.28 -5.29
C CYS A 93 -8.23 -4.55 -4.34
N ARG A 94 -9.37 -5.04 -4.84
CA ARG A 94 -10.53 -5.39 -4.01
C ARG A 94 -10.35 -6.70 -3.25
N GLU A 95 -9.73 -7.69 -3.88
CA GLU A 95 -9.70 -9.07 -3.39
C GLU A 95 -8.43 -9.42 -2.62
N LYS A 96 -7.28 -8.93 -3.09
CA LYS A 96 -5.95 -9.31 -2.59
C LYS A 96 -5.28 -8.24 -1.74
N VAL A 97 -5.67 -6.97 -1.89
CA VAL A 97 -5.10 -5.90 -1.07
C VAL A 97 -5.87 -5.72 0.23
N ARG A 98 -5.21 -5.91 1.38
CA ARG A 98 -5.75 -5.53 2.69
C ARG A 98 -5.26 -4.15 3.09
N GLN A 99 -6.06 -3.46 3.88
CA GLN A 99 -5.75 -2.10 4.33
C GLN A 99 -5.93 -2.01 5.84
N TYR A 100 -4.99 -1.32 6.47
CA TYR A 100 -4.95 -1.10 7.91
C TYR A 100 -4.67 0.37 8.20
N LEU A 101 -5.16 0.83 9.35
CA LEU A 101 -4.81 2.14 9.90
C LEU A 101 -4.00 1.90 11.18
N ALA A 102 -2.79 2.45 11.22
CA ALA A 102 -1.97 2.55 12.41
C ALA A 102 -1.99 3.99 12.91
N ALA A 103 -2.63 4.24 14.05
CA ALA A 103 -2.58 5.52 14.71
C ALA A 103 -1.24 5.66 15.46
N LEU A 104 -0.53 6.77 15.23
CA LEU A 104 0.72 7.09 15.90
C LEU A 104 0.44 8.16 16.96
N SER A 105 0.72 7.85 18.22
CA SER A 105 0.64 8.85 19.28
C SER A 105 1.92 9.67 19.37
N SER A 106 1.84 10.84 20.01
CA SER A 106 3.03 11.63 20.35
C SER A 106 4.00 10.87 21.27
N ALA A 107 3.50 9.92 22.07
CA ALA A 107 4.32 9.06 22.92
C ALA A 107 5.07 7.99 22.10
N ASP A 108 4.42 7.40 21.09
CA ASP A 108 5.05 6.42 20.20
C ASP A 108 6.20 7.04 19.41
N ALA A 109 6.01 8.27 18.91
CA ALA A 109 7.04 9.01 18.20
C ALA A 109 8.29 9.27 19.07
N ARG A 110 8.10 9.56 20.36
CA ARG A 110 9.20 9.82 21.32
C ARG A 110 9.94 8.55 21.74
N ARG A 111 9.31 7.36 21.68
CA ARG A 111 9.95 6.11 22.12
C ARG A 111 11.24 5.80 21.33
N GLY A 112 11.36 6.29 20.08
CA GLY A 112 12.58 6.19 19.29
C GLY A 112 13.78 6.97 19.86
N GLU A 113 13.54 8.06 20.61
CA GLU A 113 14.60 8.86 21.24
C GLU A 113 15.16 8.18 22.50
N ALA A 114 14.29 7.52 23.26
CA ALA A 114 14.69 6.84 24.51
C ALA A 114 15.63 5.65 24.26
N LEU A 115 15.53 5.00 23.09
CA LEU A 115 16.36 3.84 22.72
C LEU A 115 17.71 4.23 22.08
N ARG A 116 17.98 5.53 21.87
CA ARG A 116 19.25 6.02 21.29
C ARG A 116 20.27 6.48 22.34
N ARG A 117 20.05 6.20 23.63
CA ARG A 117 21.04 6.42 24.70
C ARG A 117 21.65 5.10 25.13
#